data_AF-A0A5C8AD87-F1
#
_entry.id   AF-A0A5C8AD87-F1
#
_cell.length_a   1.000
_cell.length_b   1.000
_cell.length_c   1.000
_cell.angle_alpha   90.00
_cell.angle_beta   90.00
_cell.angle_gamma   90.00
#
_symmetry.space_group_name_H-M   'P 1'
#
loop_
_entity.id
_entity.type
_entity.pdbx_description
1 polymer ?
#
loop_
_entity_poly.entity_id
_entity_poly.type
_entity_poly.pdbx_seq_one_letter_code
_entity_poly.pdbx_strand_id
1 'polypeptide(L)'
;MNSPADAPFIIDRDYTYFSPLDLMATFLGVCIIFILAYLRKRRHRELEHYKYYLPALSFKMLFVLANAIFYIVVYGGGGDSIGYWDGAVKLNHLFWQDPFAYFREIFTNDEARSIYKSFSIETGYPDSRMYAEPESWFISKIASFFTFFTFKGYMLMSLIFAYITTNASWKLFELVRSYKLHSDWHLAIAIFFIPSLSFWCGGISKDTVVFVAIVYFLHHLFQLLSRPTKGKWKHWLIMLICLYVILQVRSFILLGISAPLLFAYSASLSKRFEKRKFEKYSIRIFFTSIIIGAFIVFFTTSLSDSFIKEASVINLDMSTNKTYGDKRYSLGEVDYSPIGMVAAAPMSILAGFYRPYIWEALNVSLILNGIESVVLLYFTFRFFVSRKIGQRIKRIRKHEFLIFAFFFAVILAYFAGFTSILFGVLVRFKAPVLPFLVIILTSYYMEERLDTSSSRQAR
;
A
#
# COMPACT_ATOMS: atom_id res chain seq x y z
N MET A 1 -19.83 39.95 -10.70
CA MET A 1 -20.33 39.54 -9.36
C MET A 1 -20.50 38.04 -9.41
N ASN A 2 -19.56 37.29 -8.83
CA ASN A 2 -19.66 35.84 -8.78
C ASN A 2 -20.72 35.46 -7.75
N SER A 3 -21.56 34.48 -8.11
CA SER A 3 -22.57 33.91 -7.24
C SER A 3 -21.90 33.36 -5.96
N PRO A 4 -22.48 33.56 -4.77
CA PRO A 4 -21.96 33.00 -3.52
C PRO A 4 -21.98 31.46 -3.46
N ALA A 5 -22.48 30.78 -4.49
CA ALA A 5 -22.47 29.32 -4.62
C ALA A 5 -21.12 28.73 -5.08
N ASP A 6 -20.19 29.56 -5.58
CA ASP A 6 -18.89 29.11 -6.12
C ASP A 6 -17.71 29.28 -5.14
N ALA A 7 -17.97 29.75 -3.91
CA ALA A 7 -16.96 29.69 -2.86
C ALA A 7 -16.82 28.22 -2.42
N PRO A 8 -15.65 27.58 -2.57
CA PRO A 8 -15.44 26.30 -1.89
C PRO A 8 -15.75 26.54 -0.42
N PHE A 9 -16.59 25.68 0.16
CA PHE A 9 -16.88 25.68 1.60
C PHE A 9 -15.57 25.32 2.31
N ILE A 10 -14.68 26.29 2.44
CA ILE A 10 -13.46 26.19 3.23
C ILE A 10 -13.98 26.24 4.66
N ILE A 11 -14.21 25.05 5.23
CA ILE A 11 -14.29 24.93 6.67
C ILE A 11 -12.95 25.48 7.17
N ASP A 12 -12.99 26.64 7.81
CA ASP A 12 -11.81 27.21 8.43
C ASP A 12 -11.36 26.22 9.49
N ARG A 13 -10.28 25.51 9.17
CA ARG A 13 -9.71 24.51 10.05
C ARG A 13 -8.84 25.29 11.02
N ASP A 14 -9.44 25.75 12.13
CA ASP A 14 -8.77 26.43 13.26
C ASP A 14 -7.78 25.51 14.00
N TYR A 15 -6.90 24.84 13.27
CA TYR A 15 -5.82 24.04 13.82
C TYR A 15 -4.54 24.84 13.77
N THR A 16 -3.99 25.09 14.96
CA THR A 16 -2.63 25.59 15.11
C THR A 16 -1.68 24.42 14.96
N TYR A 17 -1.00 24.33 13.81
CA TYR A 17 0.10 23.39 13.65
C TYR A 17 1.36 23.92 14.35
N PHE A 18 2.24 23.02 14.77
CA PHE A 18 3.51 23.37 15.41
C PHE A 18 3.38 24.16 16.72
N SER A 19 2.28 23.97 17.46
CA SER A 19 2.18 24.52 18.81
C SER A 19 3.31 23.96 19.70
N PRO A 20 3.74 24.67 20.77
CA PRO A 20 4.74 24.15 21.70
C PRO A 20 4.36 22.77 22.26
N LEU A 21 3.06 22.54 22.47
CA LEU A 21 2.53 21.25 22.90
C LEU A 21 2.73 20.18 21.81
N ASP A 22 2.40 20.47 20.56
CA ASP A 22 2.58 19.53 19.44
C ASP A 22 4.05 19.16 19.25
N LEU A 23 4.95 20.15 19.30
CA LEU A 23 6.39 19.93 19.15
C LEU A 23 6.94 19.09 20.30
N MET A 24 6.57 19.41 21.54
CA MET A 24 7.00 18.65 22.71
C MET A 24 6.43 17.22 22.70
N ALA A 25 5.13 17.06 22.43
CA ALA A 25 4.49 15.76 22.34
C ALA A 25 5.12 14.92 21.21
N THR A 26 5.36 15.53 20.05
CA THR A 26 6.03 14.87 18.92
C THR A 26 7.44 14.43 19.30
N PHE A 27 8.24 15.29 19.93
CA PHE A 27 9.58 14.96 20.39
C PHE A 27 9.57 13.79 21.37
N LEU A 28 8.73 13.86 22.42
CA LEU A 28 8.58 12.78 23.40
C LEU A 28 8.12 11.48 22.76
N GLY A 29 7.16 11.54 21.84
CA GLY A 29 6.68 10.39 21.10
C GLY A 29 7.75 9.76 20.21
N VAL A 30 8.60 10.56 19.55
CA VAL A 30 9.78 10.08 18.82
C VAL A 30 10.73 9.34 19.76
N CYS A 31 11.05 9.92 20.93
CA CYS A 31 11.89 9.26 21.93
C CYS A 31 11.31 7.90 22.37
N ILE A 32 10.00 7.84 22.66
CA ILE A 32 9.31 6.60 23.04
C ILE A 32 9.39 5.58 21.90
N ILE A 33 9.09 5.98 20.66
CA ILE A 33 9.17 5.09 19.48
C ILE A 33 10.58 4.50 19.33
N PHE A 34 11.62 5.33 19.46
CA PHE A 34 13.01 4.87 19.38
C PHE A 34 13.41 3.96 20.55
N ILE A 35 12.93 4.23 21.77
CA ILE A 35 13.13 3.35 22.92
C ILE A 35 12.50 1.99 22.65
N LEU A 36 11.23 1.93 22.24
CA LEU A 36 10.55 0.69 21.90
C LEU A 36 11.28 -0.06 20.79
N ALA A 37 11.76 0.66 19.77
CA ALA A 37 12.49 0.06 18.66
C ALA A 37 13.85 -0.48 19.07
N TYR A 38 14.57 0.24 19.94
CA TYR A 38 15.85 -0.19 20.50
C TYR A 38 15.68 -1.41 21.41
N LEU A 39 14.67 -1.41 22.29
CA LEU A 39 14.36 -2.56 23.15
C LEU A 39 14.04 -3.80 22.32
N ARG A 40 13.30 -3.65 21.21
CA ARG A 40 13.05 -4.75 20.27
C ARG A 40 14.35 -5.23 19.61
N LYS A 41 15.20 -4.34 19.11
CA LYS A 41 16.51 -4.70 18.54
C LYS A 41 17.37 -5.45 19.56
N ARG A 42 17.42 -4.98 20.81
CA ARG A 42 18.20 -5.60 21.90
C ARG A 42 17.69 -6.99 22.25
N ARG A 43 16.36 -7.20 22.30
CA ARG A 43 15.74 -8.51 22.52
C ARG A 43 16.15 -9.54 21.46
N HIS A 44 16.40 -9.09 20.23
CA HIS A 44 16.76 -9.93 19.09
C HIS A 44 18.22 -9.75 18.66
N ARG A 45 19.13 -9.40 19.58
CA ARG A 45 20.54 -9.13 19.28
C ARG A 45 21.31 -10.30 18.64
N GLU A 46 20.85 -11.53 18.87
CA GLU A 46 21.44 -12.75 18.30
C GLU A 46 21.16 -12.88 16.79
N LEU A 47 20.18 -12.14 16.28
CA LEU A 47 19.77 -12.18 14.89
C LEU A 47 20.45 -11.05 14.12
N GLU A 48 21.50 -11.36 13.34
CA GLU A 48 22.30 -10.34 12.63
C GLU A 48 21.48 -9.36 11.77
N HIS A 49 20.39 -9.85 11.15
CA HIS A 49 19.54 -9.02 10.30
C HIS A 49 18.79 -7.91 11.06
N TYR A 50 18.66 -7.98 12.39
CA TYR A 50 18.05 -6.92 13.20
C TYR A 50 18.87 -5.61 13.17
N LYS A 51 20.09 -5.61 12.64
CA LYS A 51 20.85 -4.39 12.35
C LYS A 51 20.11 -3.43 11.41
N TYR A 52 19.21 -3.94 10.56
CA TYR A 52 18.44 -3.13 9.61
C TYR A 52 17.18 -2.47 10.22
N TYR A 53 16.75 -2.88 11.42
CA TYR A 53 15.46 -2.42 11.98
C TYR A 53 15.44 -0.93 12.32
N LEU A 54 16.47 -0.43 13.01
CA LEU A 54 16.56 0.99 13.34
C LEU A 54 16.74 1.87 12.08
N PRO A 55 17.64 1.55 11.13
CA PRO A 55 17.72 2.28 9.86
C PRO A 55 16.40 2.29 9.07
N ALA A 56 15.67 1.17 9.04
CA ALA A 56 14.37 1.08 8.38
C ALA A 56 13.33 2.01 9.04
N LEU A 57 13.27 2.03 10.37
CA LEU A 57 12.38 2.92 11.12
C LEU A 57 12.74 4.40 10.91
N SER A 58 14.03 4.75 11.04
CA SER A 58 14.51 6.12 10.82
C SER A 58 14.20 6.61 9.41
N PHE A 59 14.44 5.78 8.40
CA PHE A 59 14.12 6.10 7.02
C PHE A 59 12.61 6.35 6.86
N LYS A 60 11.76 5.47 7.41
CA LYS A 60 10.32 5.63 7.30
C LYS A 60 9.82 6.88 8.02
N MET A 61 10.26 7.10 9.25
CA MET A 61 9.87 8.29 10.02
C MET A 61 10.32 9.59 9.34
N LEU A 62 11.50 9.63 8.74
CA LEU A 62 11.97 10.80 7.99
C LEU A 62 11.04 11.15 6.82
N PHE A 63 10.65 10.15 6.01
CA PHE A 63 9.75 10.37 4.88
C PHE A 63 8.31 10.67 5.31
N VAL A 64 7.84 10.09 6.41
CA VAL A 64 6.52 10.42 6.98
C VAL A 64 6.52 11.83 7.56
N LEU A 65 7.60 12.27 8.19
CA LEU A 65 7.74 13.64 8.66
C LEU A 65 7.74 14.63 7.48
N ALA A 66 8.48 14.31 6.41
CA ALA A 66 8.45 15.08 5.18
C ALA A 66 7.03 15.13 4.57
N ASN A 67 6.30 14.01 4.59
CA ASN A 67 4.91 13.95 4.14
C ASN A 67 3.97 14.81 5.01
N ALA A 68 4.12 14.76 6.32
CA ALA A 68 3.32 15.57 7.24
C ALA A 68 3.56 17.07 7.02
N ILE A 69 4.82 17.49 6.90
CA ILE A 69 5.20 18.88 6.59
C ILE A 69 4.66 19.28 5.21
N PHE A 70 4.75 18.39 4.22
CA PHE A 70 4.22 18.64 2.89
C PHE A 70 2.71 18.90 2.89
N TYR A 71 1.92 18.13 3.65
CA TYR A 71 0.48 18.39 3.80
C TYR A 71 0.18 19.70 4.56
N ILE A 72 0.96 20.03 5.59
CA ILE A 72 0.76 21.28 6.34
C ILE A 72 1.12 22.50 5.49
N VAL A 73 2.30 22.49 4.87
CA VAL A 73 2.89 23.68 4.23
C VAL A 73 2.50 23.79 2.76
N VAL A 74 2.63 22.72 1.98
CA VAL A 74 2.41 22.77 0.52
C VAL A 74 0.92 22.68 0.18
N TYR A 75 0.17 21.87 0.92
CA TYR A 75 -1.28 21.78 0.78
C TYR A 75 -2.05 22.77 1.68
N GLY A 76 -1.35 23.64 2.42
CA GLY A 76 -1.95 24.68 3.26
C GLY A 76 -2.91 24.13 4.33
N GLY A 77 -2.62 22.97 4.92
CA GLY A 77 -3.52 22.32 5.88
C GLY A 77 -4.68 21.54 5.22
N GLY A 78 -4.67 21.37 3.90
CA GLY A 78 -5.64 20.60 3.13
C GLY A 78 -5.22 19.15 2.82
N GLY A 79 -6.06 18.47 2.04
CA GLY A 79 -5.81 17.10 1.55
C GLY A 79 -6.31 15.98 2.46
N ASP A 80 -6.35 14.77 1.91
CA ASP A 80 -6.96 13.58 2.52
C ASP A 80 -6.40 13.26 3.92
N SER A 81 -5.06 13.29 4.07
CA SER A 81 -4.40 12.93 5.34
C SER A 81 -4.84 13.83 6.50
N ILE A 82 -4.92 15.15 6.26
CA ILE A 82 -5.40 16.11 7.26
C ILE A 82 -6.91 15.95 7.46
N GLY A 83 -7.68 15.64 6.40
CA GLY A 83 -9.11 15.33 6.54
C GLY A 83 -9.38 14.12 7.45
N TYR A 84 -8.59 13.05 7.33
CA TYR A 84 -8.70 11.89 8.22
C TYR A 84 -8.35 12.22 9.67
N TRP A 85 -7.30 13.02 9.86
CA TRP A 85 -6.92 13.48 11.19
C TRP A 85 -7.95 14.42 11.81
N ASP A 86 -8.48 15.38 11.05
CA ASP A 86 -9.54 16.28 11.51
C ASP A 86 -10.77 15.48 11.96
N GLY A 87 -11.25 14.55 11.11
CA GLY A 87 -12.35 13.66 11.46
C GLY A 87 -12.07 12.84 12.74
N ALA A 88 -10.83 12.35 12.90
CA ALA A 88 -10.40 11.66 14.11
C ALA A 88 -10.44 12.56 15.37
N VAL A 89 -10.07 13.84 15.24
CA VAL A 89 -10.14 14.82 16.33
C VAL A 89 -11.59 15.16 16.68
N LYS A 90 -12.48 15.33 15.69
CA LYS A 90 -13.92 15.54 15.94
C LYS A 90 -14.55 14.34 16.63
N LEU A 91 -14.19 13.13 16.24
CA LEU A 91 -14.58 11.90 16.94
C LEU A 91 -14.07 11.87 18.38
N ASN A 92 -12.84 12.33 18.64
CA ASN A 92 -12.33 12.46 20.00
C ASN A 92 -13.16 13.45 20.84
N HIS A 93 -13.54 14.60 20.27
CA HIS A 93 -14.41 15.56 20.95
C HIS A 93 -15.78 14.94 21.25
N LEU A 94 -16.34 14.22 20.28
CA LEU A 94 -17.60 13.50 20.46
C LEU A 94 -17.51 12.48 21.59
N PHE A 95 -16.40 11.74 21.72
CA PHE A 95 -16.21 10.81 22.84
C PHE A 95 -16.29 11.50 24.21
N TRP A 96 -15.71 12.70 24.34
CA TRP A 96 -15.75 13.44 25.60
C TRP A 96 -17.11 14.10 25.89
N GLN A 97 -17.91 14.39 24.86
CA GLN A 97 -19.25 14.95 25.00
C GLN A 97 -20.31 13.85 25.21
N ASP A 98 -20.31 12.83 24.35
CA ASP A 98 -21.22 11.68 24.38
C ASP A 98 -20.48 10.40 23.90
N PRO A 99 -19.99 9.57 24.85
CA PRO A 99 -19.34 8.31 24.52
C PRO A 99 -20.22 7.33 23.72
N PHE A 100 -21.54 7.34 23.93
CA PHE A 100 -22.44 6.43 23.22
C PHE A 100 -22.62 6.85 21.77
N ALA A 101 -22.71 8.15 21.49
CA ALA A 101 -22.68 8.67 20.13
C ALA A 101 -21.35 8.36 19.44
N TYR A 102 -20.21 8.48 20.14
CA TYR A 102 -18.92 8.06 19.59
C TYR A 102 -18.90 6.58 19.19
N PHE A 103 -19.30 5.66 20.06
CA PHE A 103 -19.29 4.24 19.72
C PHE A 103 -20.30 3.90 18.61
N ARG A 104 -21.43 4.59 18.55
CA ARG A 104 -22.36 4.48 17.43
C ARG A 104 -21.66 4.83 16.12
N GLU A 105 -21.03 6.00 16.06
CA GLU A 105 -20.25 6.44 14.89
C GLU A 105 -19.11 5.49 14.53
N ILE A 106 -18.44 4.87 15.51
CA ILE A 106 -17.39 3.86 15.23
C ILE A 106 -17.96 2.64 14.50
N PHE A 107 -19.13 2.15 14.90
CA PHE A 107 -19.69 0.89 14.38
C PHE A 107 -20.70 1.05 13.24
N THR A 108 -21.24 2.25 13.00
CA THR A 108 -22.20 2.52 11.90
C THR A 108 -21.61 3.47 10.85
N ASN A 109 -22.07 3.34 9.62
CA ASN A 109 -21.82 4.32 8.56
C ASN A 109 -23.16 4.97 8.25
N ASP A 110 -23.35 6.17 8.77
CA ASP A 110 -24.60 6.91 8.58
C ASP A 110 -24.51 7.78 7.32
N GLU A 111 -25.66 8.12 6.74
CA GLU A 111 -25.72 9.02 5.59
C GLU A 111 -25.06 10.37 5.90
N ALA A 112 -24.50 11.03 4.87
CA ALA A 112 -23.82 12.32 5.02
C ALA A 112 -24.65 13.42 5.71
N ARG A 113 -25.98 13.37 5.60
CA ARG A 113 -26.88 14.32 6.29
C ARG A 113 -26.99 14.08 7.79
N SER A 114 -26.59 12.91 8.27
CA SER A 114 -26.62 12.55 9.69
C SER A 114 -25.46 13.15 10.49
N ILE A 115 -24.51 13.86 9.86
CA ILE A 115 -23.44 14.60 10.56
C ILE A 115 -24.03 15.46 11.69
N TYR A 116 -25.12 16.17 11.43
CA TYR A 116 -25.77 17.05 12.41
C TYR A 116 -26.55 16.31 13.51
N LYS A 117 -26.68 14.99 13.43
CA LYS A 117 -27.29 14.19 14.50
C LYS A 117 -26.29 13.87 15.60
N SER A 118 -25.05 13.59 15.21
CA SER A 118 -23.99 13.14 16.11
C SER A 118 -23.03 14.26 16.50
N PHE A 119 -22.81 15.24 15.63
CA PHE A 119 -21.87 16.34 15.86
C PHE A 119 -22.60 17.66 16.13
N SER A 120 -21.99 18.47 16.99
CA SER A 120 -22.45 19.78 17.41
C SER A 120 -21.39 20.86 17.13
N ILE A 121 -21.74 22.12 17.37
CA ILE A 121 -20.79 23.25 17.29
C ILE A 121 -19.63 23.04 18.27
N GLU A 122 -19.88 22.45 19.45
CA GLU A 122 -18.87 22.21 20.47
C GLU A 122 -17.89 21.10 20.08
N THR A 123 -18.38 20.01 19.47
CA THR A 123 -17.49 18.96 18.95
C THR A 123 -16.74 19.43 17.72
N GLY A 124 -17.36 20.33 16.96
CA GLY A 124 -17.01 20.67 15.59
C GLY A 124 -17.55 19.63 14.60
N TYR A 125 -17.71 20.04 13.35
CA TYR A 125 -18.19 19.19 12.28
C TYR A 125 -17.00 18.62 11.48
N PRO A 126 -16.97 17.29 11.20
CA PRO A 126 -15.95 16.71 10.33
C PRO A 126 -16.10 17.22 8.89
N ASP A 127 -15.01 17.22 8.12
CA ASP A 127 -15.06 17.50 6.67
C ASP A 127 -16.12 16.60 6.00
N SER A 128 -17.14 17.23 5.41
CA SER A 128 -18.30 16.56 4.84
C SER A 128 -17.93 15.58 3.73
N ARG A 129 -16.85 15.83 2.98
CA ARG A 129 -16.35 14.92 1.93
C ARG A 129 -15.79 13.65 2.53
N MET A 130 -15.04 13.78 3.63
CA MET A 130 -14.43 12.63 4.32
C MET A 130 -15.49 11.79 5.04
N TYR A 131 -16.50 12.44 5.62
CA TYR A 131 -17.62 11.77 6.28
C TYR A 131 -18.54 11.05 5.28
N ALA A 132 -18.81 11.67 4.13
CA ALA A 132 -19.70 11.11 3.12
C ALA A 132 -19.14 9.86 2.43
N GLU A 133 -17.80 9.72 2.35
CA GLU A 133 -17.13 8.56 1.76
C GLU A 133 -16.81 7.53 2.86
N PRO A 134 -17.49 6.37 2.90
CA PRO A 134 -17.32 5.37 3.98
C PRO A 134 -15.87 4.91 4.17
N GLU A 135 -15.12 4.76 3.08
CA GLU A 135 -13.72 4.34 3.09
C GLU A 135 -12.83 5.40 3.75
N SER A 136 -13.13 6.68 3.53
CA SER A 136 -12.43 7.81 4.15
C SER A 136 -12.77 7.92 5.63
N TRP A 137 -14.07 7.83 5.97
CA TRP A 137 -14.53 7.88 7.35
C TRP A 137 -13.95 6.74 8.18
N PHE A 138 -13.82 5.55 7.60
CA PHE A 138 -13.17 4.42 8.26
C PHE A 138 -11.71 4.69 8.68
N ILE A 139 -10.96 5.48 7.89
CA ILE A 139 -9.60 5.91 8.29
C ILE A 139 -9.68 6.87 9.49
N SER A 140 -10.61 7.82 9.47
CA SER A 140 -10.86 8.73 10.60
C SER A 140 -11.20 7.96 11.88
N LYS A 141 -12.02 6.90 11.78
CA LYS A 141 -12.36 6.02 12.91
C LYS A 141 -11.14 5.32 13.48
N ILE A 142 -10.30 4.71 12.63
CA ILE A 142 -9.03 4.08 13.06
C ILE A 142 -8.11 5.11 13.71
N ALA A 143 -7.96 6.28 13.08
CA ALA A 143 -7.12 7.36 13.59
C ALA A 143 -7.64 7.92 14.93
N SER A 144 -8.96 7.95 15.16
CA SER A 144 -9.57 8.46 16.39
C SER A 144 -9.04 7.75 17.64
N PHE A 145 -8.74 6.45 17.55
CA PHE A 145 -8.14 5.71 18.66
C PHE A 145 -6.77 6.28 19.09
N PHE A 146 -5.98 6.77 18.14
CA PHE A 146 -4.65 7.32 18.45
C PHE A 146 -4.71 8.72 19.03
N THR A 147 -5.78 9.48 18.76
CA THR A 147 -5.92 10.87 19.25
C THR A 147 -5.82 11.00 20.77
N PHE A 148 -6.22 9.96 21.53
CA PHE A 148 -6.11 9.89 22.98
C PHE A 148 -4.65 9.91 23.49
N PHE A 149 -3.72 9.43 22.67
CA PHE A 149 -2.30 9.34 23.03
C PHE A 149 -1.45 10.43 22.38
N THR A 150 -1.98 11.07 21.33
CA THR A 150 -1.23 12.09 20.57
C THR A 150 -1.55 13.52 20.98
N PHE A 151 -2.39 13.73 21.99
CA PHE A 151 -2.94 15.05 22.33
C PHE A 151 -3.54 15.74 21.11
N LYS A 152 -4.16 14.95 20.22
CA LYS A 152 -4.71 15.40 18.93
C LYS A 152 -3.67 15.95 17.95
N GLY A 153 -2.37 15.79 18.18
CA GLY A 153 -1.31 16.26 17.28
C GLY A 153 -1.15 15.42 16.00
N TYR A 154 -1.22 16.07 14.83
CA TYR A 154 -1.12 15.43 13.51
C TYR A 154 0.23 14.76 13.24
N MET A 155 1.33 15.44 13.59
CA MET A 155 2.69 14.94 13.32
C MET A 155 3.01 13.68 14.14
N LEU A 156 2.74 13.72 15.44
CA LEU A 156 2.91 12.56 16.31
C LEU A 156 2.06 11.38 15.84
N MET A 157 0.80 11.62 15.48
CA MET A 157 -0.06 10.55 14.97
C MET A 157 0.47 9.94 13.68
N SER A 158 0.95 10.77 12.75
CA SER A 158 1.61 10.30 11.52
C SER A 158 2.83 9.42 11.83
N LEU A 159 3.64 9.79 12.83
CA LEU A 159 4.81 8.99 13.24
C LEU A 159 4.45 7.68 13.94
N ILE A 160 3.31 7.61 14.64
CA ILE A 160 2.78 6.34 15.16
C ILE A 160 2.39 5.42 13.99
N PHE A 161 1.72 5.95 12.96
CA PHE A 161 1.44 5.19 11.73
C PHE A 161 2.75 4.73 11.05
N ALA A 162 3.79 5.56 11.05
CA ALA A 162 5.11 5.19 10.52
C ALA A 162 5.71 4.00 11.27
N TYR A 163 5.58 3.97 12.60
CA TYR A 163 6.02 2.85 13.43
C TYR A 163 5.21 1.57 13.12
N ILE A 164 3.87 1.65 13.05
CA ILE A 164 2.99 0.52 12.71
C ILE A 164 3.36 -0.05 11.35
N THR A 165 3.55 0.81 10.35
CA THR A 165 3.92 0.42 8.98
C THR A 165 5.31 -0.20 8.93
N THR A 166 6.28 0.33 9.69
CA THR A 166 7.62 -0.27 9.81
C THR A 166 7.53 -1.69 10.34
N ASN A 167 6.67 -1.93 11.34
CA ASN A 167 6.46 -3.26 11.90
C ASN A 167 5.82 -4.22 10.88
N ALA A 168 4.86 -3.75 10.09
CA ALA A 168 4.31 -4.52 8.98
C ALA A 168 5.40 -4.85 7.94
N SER A 169 6.12 -3.85 7.42
CA SER A 169 7.25 -4.06 6.50
C SER A 169 8.27 -5.07 7.05
N TRP A 170 8.54 -5.05 8.37
CA TRP A 170 9.44 -6.02 9.00
C TRP A 170 8.90 -7.46 8.94
N LYS A 171 7.59 -7.65 9.08
CA LYS A 171 6.95 -8.96 8.91
C LYS A 171 7.03 -9.48 7.49
N LEU A 172 6.95 -8.60 6.48
CA LEU A 172 7.24 -8.97 5.10
C LEU A 172 8.70 -9.39 4.94
N PHE A 173 9.64 -8.62 5.50
CA PHE A 173 11.07 -8.95 5.45
C PHE A 173 11.36 -10.32 6.08
N GLU A 174 10.86 -10.59 7.29
CA GLU A 174 11.02 -11.89 7.96
C GLU A 174 10.41 -13.05 7.12
N LEU A 175 9.25 -12.82 6.51
CA LEU A 175 8.59 -13.79 5.64
C LEU A 175 9.46 -14.13 4.42
N VAL A 176 9.89 -13.12 3.66
CA VAL A 176 10.65 -13.32 2.41
C VAL A 176 12.04 -13.89 2.70
N ARG A 177 12.69 -13.41 3.76
CA ARG A 177 13.98 -13.93 4.23
C ARG A 177 13.90 -15.42 4.55
N SER A 178 12.77 -15.89 5.06
CA SER A 178 12.60 -17.31 5.42
C SER A 178 12.72 -18.26 4.22
N TYR A 179 12.44 -17.78 3.00
CA TYR A 179 12.61 -18.53 1.77
C TYR A 179 14.07 -18.53 1.25
N LYS A 180 14.98 -17.79 1.91
CA LYS A 180 16.40 -17.64 1.54
C LYS A 180 16.57 -17.22 0.07
N LEU A 181 15.71 -16.29 -0.37
CA LEU A 181 15.64 -15.90 -1.77
C LEU A 181 16.70 -14.87 -2.19
N HIS A 182 17.21 -14.11 -1.23
CA HIS A 182 18.08 -12.94 -1.40
C HIS A 182 19.08 -12.90 -0.26
N SER A 183 20.12 -12.05 -0.38
CA SER A 183 20.88 -11.65 0.81
C SER A 183 20.08 -10.63 1.63
N ASP A 184 20.31 -10.62 2.94
CA ASP A 184 19.55 -9.78 3.88
C ASP A 184 19.63 -8.28 3.52
N TRP A 185 20.75 -7.80 2.96
CA TRP A 185 20.90 -6.41 2.51
C TRP A 185 20.03 -6.06 1.29
N HIS A 186 20.03 -6.90 0.25
CA HIS A 186 19.21 -6.63 -0.94
C HIS A 186 17.73 -6.67 -0.60
N LEU A 187 17.33 -7.58 0.29
CA LEU A 187 15.97 -7.66 0.78
C LEU A 187 15.58 -6.43 1.64
N ALA A 188 16.51 -5.91 2.44
CA ALA A 188 16.28 -4.68 3.21
C ALA A 188 16.05 -3.48 2.28
N ILE A 189 16.85 -3.33 1.21
CA ILE A 189 16.62 -2.32 0.17
C ILE A 189 15.24 -2.49 -0.47
N ALA A 190 14.89 -3.73 -0.85
CA ALA A 190 13.66 -4.03 -1.56
C ALA A 190 12.38 -3.76 -0.74
N ILE A 191 12.46 -3.65 0.59
CA ILE A 191 11.27 -3.53 1.45
C ILE A 191 11.26 -2.23 2.24
N PHE A 192 12.40 -1.80 2.79
CA PHE A 192 12.45 -0.69 3.73
C PHE A 192 12.83 0.64 3.08
N PHE A 193 13.74 0.61 2.11
CA PHE A 193 14.37 1.82 1.56
C PHE A 193 13.73 2.24 0.23
N ILE A 194 12.40 2.15 0.14
CA ILE A 194 11.60 2.65 -0.98
C ILE A 194 10.98 4.00 -0.57
N PRO A 195 11.40 5.12 -1.21
CA PRO A 195 10.91 6.46 -0.89
C PRO A 195 9.40 6.59 -0.97
N SER A 196 8.77 6.19 -2.08
CA SER A 196 7.33 6.39 -2.27
C SER A 196 6.48 5.59 -1.29
N LEU A 197 6.87 4.35 -0.99
CA LEU A 197 6.24 3.54 0.05
C LEU A 197 6.32 4.21 1.42
N SER A 198 7.48 4.79 1.77
CA SER A 198 7.66 5.44 3.06
C SER A 198 6.92 6.77 3.16
N PHE A 199 6.82 7.51 2.06
CA PHE A 199 6.14 8.81 2.00
C PHE A 199 4.62 8.66 1.96
N TRP A 200 4.08 7.83 1.05
CA TRP A 200 2.63 7.73 0.80
C TRP A 200 1.92 6.67 1.64
N CYS A 201 2.64 5.59 1.99
CA CYS A 201 2.09 4.46 2.77
C CYS A 201 2.68 4.38 4.18
N GLY A 202 3.19 5.50 4.72
CA GLY A 202 3.75 5.57 6.07
C GLY A 202 2.93 6.38 7.07
N GLY A 203 2.31 7.48 6.65
CA GLY A 203 1.51 8.37 7.50
C GLY A 203 0.03 7.98 7.57
N ILE A 204 -0.84 8.95 7.89
CA ILE A 204 -2.29 8.71 7.98
C ILE A 204 -2.88 8.70 6.56
N SER A 205 -3.14 7.52 6.03
CA SER A 205 -3.76 7.39 4.71
C SER A 205 -4.47 6.05 4.53
N LYS A 206 -5.42 5.99 3.59
CA LYS A 206 -6.00 4.73 3.08
C LYS A 206 -4.91 3.75 2.65
N ASP A 207 -3.90 4.26 1.97
CA ASP A 207 -2.80 3.48 1.39
C ASP A 207 -1.93 2.83 2.48
N THR A 208 -1.68 3.52 3.59
CA THR A 208 -0.97 2.99 4.77
C THR A 208 -1.75 1.84 5.41
N VAL A 209 -3.03 2.05 5.72
CA VAL A 209 -3.87 1.06 6.41
C VAL A 209 -4.02 -0.21 5.57
N VAL A 210 -4.26 -0.04 4.27
CA VAL A 210 -4.32 -1.15 3.31
C VAL A 210 -2.99 -1.88 3.23
N PHE A 211 -1.86 -1.19 3.08
CA PHE A 211 -0.56 -1.84 2.99
C PHE A 211 -0.24 -2.68 4.23
N VAL A 212 -0.52 -2.13 5.43
CA VAL A 212 -0.38 -2.87 6.70
C VAL A 212 -1.24 -4.14 6.70
N ALA A 213 -2.52 -4.02 6.31
CA ALA A 213 -3.43 -5.15 6.25
C ALA A 213 -2.97 -6.23 5.25
N ILE A 214 -2.55 -5.85 4.05
CA ILE A 214 -2.01 -6.78 3.04
C ILE A 214 -0.81 -7.53 3.59
N VAL A 215 0.15 -6.82 4.17
CA VAL A 215 1.39 -7.43 4.64
C VAL A 215 1.16 -8.41 5.80
N TYR A 216 0.33 -8.03 6.78
CA TYR A 216 -0.02 -8.95 7.87
C TYR A 216 -0.83 -10.15 7.36
N PHE A 217 -1.80 -9.92 6.48
CA PHE A 217 -2.56 -11.00 5.85
C PHE A 217 -1.63 -12.02 5.17
N LEU A 218 -0.71 -11.55 4.32
CA LEU A 218 0.25 -12.41 3.63
C LEU A 218 1.21 -13.11 4.60
N HIS A 219 1.72 -12.40 5.60
CA HIS A 219 2.56 -13.00 6.63
C HIS A 219 1.86 -14.19 7.30
N HIS A 220 0.63 -13.99 7.78
CA HIS A 220 -0.10 -15.05 8.49
C HIS A 220 -0.54 -16.19 7.54
N LEU A 221 -0.93 -15.86 6.31
CA LEU A 221 -1.30 -16.85 5.30
C LEU A 221 -0.13 -17.76 4.92
N PHE A 222 1.02 -17.19 4.57
CA PHE A 222 2.18 -18.01 4.17
C PHE A 222 2.81 -18.77 5.34
N GLN A 223 2.65 -18.31 6.59
CA GLN A 223 2.98 -19.09 7.78
C GLN A 223 2.10 -20.35 7.89
N LEU A 224 0.79 -20.23 7.63
CA LEU A 224 -0.13 -21.38 7.63
C LEU A 224 0.13 -22.34 6.46
N LEU A 225 0.46 -21.81 5.27
CA LEU A 225 0.72 -22.63 4.07
C LEU A 225 2.07 -23.36 4.13
N SER A 226 3.11 -22.74 4.69
CA SER A 226 4.49 -23.24 4.56
C SER A 226 4.98 -23.97 5.80
N ARG A 227 4.35 -23.80 6.98
CA ARG A 227 4.86 -24.34 8.25
C ARG A 227 3.75 -24.98 9.09
N PRO A 228 4.01 -26.12 9.75
CA PRO A 228 3.14 -26.59 10.83
C PRO A 228 3.26 -25.62 12.01
N THR A 229 2.30 -24.72 12.18
CA THR A 229 2.30 -23.72 13.26
C THR A 229 1.44 -24.17 14.46
N LYS A 230 1.95 -23.93 15.66
CA LYS A 230 1.16 -24.00 16.90
C LYS A 230 0.26 -22.75 16.98
N GLY A 231 -0.98 -22.88 17.44
CA GLY A 231 -1.90 -21.74 17.61
C GLY A 231 -2.53 -21.22 16.30
N LYS A 232 -2.96 -22.12 15.42
CA LYS A 232 -3.56 -21.80 14.10
C LYS A 232 -4.69 -20.76 14.16
N TRP A 233 -5.48 -20.74 15.24
CA TRP A 233 -6.61 -19.82 15.39
C TRP A 233 -6.18 -18.34 15.38
N LYS A 234 -5.02 -17.99 15.96
CA LYS A 234 -4.52 -16.60 15.97
C LYS A 234 -4.23 -16.11 14.55
N HIS A 235 -3.69 -16.97 13.70
CA HIS A 235 -3.44 -16.63 12.30
C HIS A 235 -4.75 -16.37 11.55
N TRP A 236 -5.76 -17.22 11.75
CA TRP A 236 -7.08 -17.03 11.14
C TRP A 236 -7.76 -15.75 11.62
N LEU A 237 -7.74 -15.45 12.93
CA LEU A 237 -8.32 -14.22 13.46
C LEU A 237 -7.67 -12.98 12.85
N ILE A 238 -6.32 -12.92 12.83
CA ILE A 238 -5.61 -11.77 12.26
C ILE A 238 -5.91 -11.65 10.76
N MET A 239 -5.93 -12.75 10.01
CA MET A 239 -6.29 -12.71 8.60
C MET A 239 -7.72 -12.19 8.37
N LEU A 240 -8.69 -12.59 9.20
CA LEU A 240 -10.07 -12.11 9.10
C LEU A 240 -10.16 -10.60 9.38
N ILE A 241 -9.44 -10.10 10.39
CA ILE A 241 -9.34 -8.66 10.66
C ILE A 241 -8.71 -7.94 9.47
N CYS A 242 -7.62 -8.46 8.90
CA CYS A 242 -6.99 -7.85 7.72
C CYS A 242 -7.93 -7.83 6.51
N LEU A 243 -8.69 -8.91 6.25
CA LEU A 243 -9.67 -8.96 5.18
C LEU A 243 -10.80 -7.94 5.39
N TYR A 244 -11.32 -7.83 6.61
CA TYR A 244 -12.31 -6.81 6.96
C TYR A 244 -11.77 -5.40 6.68
N VAL A 245 -10.55 -5.09 7.13
CA VAL A 245 -9.92 -3.78 6.87
C VAL A 245 -9.75 -3.52 5.37
N ILE A 246 -9.30 -4.51 4.59
CA ILE A 246 -9.16 -4.34 3.13
C ILE A 246 -10.53 -4.08 2.48
N LEU A 247 -11.58 -4.81 2.89
CA LEU A 247 -12.95 -4.59 2.41
C LEU A 247 -13.45 -3.18 2.67
N GLN A 248 -13.22 -2.65 3.87
CA GLN A 248 -13.70 -1.32 4.27
C GLN A 248 -12.93 -0.17 3.61
N VAL A 249 -11.69 -0.40 3.16
CA VAL A 249 -10.85 0.68 2.60
C VAL A 249 -10.75 0.62 1.07
N ARG A 250 -10.48 -0.57 0.50
CA ARG A 250 -10.28 -0.78 -0.94
C ARG A 250 -10.63 -2.22 -1.32
N SER A 251 -11.92 -2.48 -1.52
CA SER A 251 -12.46 -3.81 -1.85
C SER A 251 -11.81 -4.44 -3.10
N PHE A 252 -11.49 -3.64 -4.14
CA PHE A 252 -10.87 -4.13 -5.39
C PHE A 252 -9.49 -4.79 -5.17
N ILE A 253 -8.78 -4.46 -4.09
CA ILE A 253 -7.48 -5.08 -3.77
C ILE A 253 -7.64 -6.57 -3.47
N LEU A 254 -8.81 -7.02 -3.00
CA LEU A 254 -9.06 -8.44 -2.79
C LEU A 254 -9.01 -9.23 -4.09
N LEU A 255 -9.49 -8.67 -5.20
CA LEU A 255 -9.34 -9.28 -6.54
C LEU A 255 -7.85 -9.39 -6.89
N GLY A 256 -7.10 -8.34 -6.58
CA GLY A 256 -5.66 -8.30 -6.74
C GLY A 256 -4.90 -9.30 -5.86
N ILE A 257 -5.46 -9.78 -4.75
CA ILE A 257 -4.86 -10.80 -3.88
C ILE A 257 -5.34 -12.21 -4.26
N SER A 258 -6.63 -12.40 -4.55
CA SER A 258 -7.24 -13.71 -4.73
C SER A 258 -6.67 -14.49 -5.91
N ALA A 259 -6.55 -13.87 -7.09
CA ALA A 259 -5.99 -14.53 -8.27
C ALA A 259 -4.51 -14.93 -8.07
N PRO A 260 -3.61 -14.05 -7.58
CA PRO A 260 -2.24 -14.46 -7.24
C PRO A 260 -2.16 -15.55 -6.19
N LEU A 261 -3.07 -15.58 -5.21
CA LEU A 261 -3.12 -16.66 -4.22
C LEU A 261 -3.49 -18.00 -4.85
N LEU A 262 -4.46 -18.03 -5.76
CA LEU A 262 -4.80 -19.25 -6.50
C LEU A 262 -3.61 -19.75 -7.32
N PHE A 263 -2.87 -18.85 -7.98
CA PHE A 263 -1.64 -19.23 -8.68
C PHE A 263 -0.56 -19.75 -7.73
N ALA A 264 -0.35 -19.10 -6.59
CA ALA A 264 0.62 -19.53 -5.59
C ALA A 264 0.25 -20.89 -4.96
N TYR A 265 -1.02 -21.11 -4.67
CA TYR A 265 -1.56 -22.37 -4.16
C TYR A 265 -1.44 -23.48 -5.19
N SER A 266 -1.82 -23.22 -6.45
CA SER A 266 -1.63 -24.13 -7.58
C SER A 266 -0.16 -24.56 -7.69
N ALA A 267 0.77 -23.61 -7.58
CA ALA A 267 2.20 -23.89 -7.62
C ALA A 267 2.67 -24.74 -6.43
N SER A 268 2.18 -24.45 -5.22
CA SER A 268 2.49 -25.22 -4.02
C SER A 268 1.99 -26.67 -4.12
N LEU A 269 0.73 -26.87 -4.54
CA LEU A 269 0.15 -28.20 -4.73
C LEU A 269 0.89 -28.99 -5.82
N SER A 270 1.17 -28.31 -6.94
CA SER A 270 1.90 -28.87 -8.08
C SER A 270 3.30 -29.39 -7.73
N LYS A 271 3.94 -28.87 -6.66
CA LYS A 271 5.25 -29.36 -6.21
C LYS A 271 5.20 -30.80 -5.70
N ARG A 272 4.09 -31.23 -5.12
CA ARG A 272 3.92 -32.62 -4.64
C ARG A 272 4.00 -33.64 -5.78
N PHE A 273 3.72 -33.19 -7.00
CA PHE A 273 3.73 -33.99 -8.22
C PHE A 273 4.90 -33.63 -9.14
N GLU A 274 6.02 -33.13 -8.61
CA GLU A 274 7.13 -32.63 -9.45
C GLU A 274 7.69 -33.68 -10.43
N LYS A 275 7.68 -34.97 -10.04
CA LYS A 275 8.10 -36.10 -10.89
C LYS A 275 7.05 -36.51 -11.93
N ARG A 276 5.77 -36.21 -11.70
CA ARG A 276 4.66 -36.62 -12.57
C ARG A 276 4.15 -35.43 -13.36
N LYS A 277 4.69 -35.28 -14.59
CA LYS A 277 4.47 -34.09 -15.42
C LYS A 277 2.98 -33.87 -15.71
N PHE A 278 2.22 -34.92 -16.02
CA PHE A 278 0.80 -34.83 -16.34
C PHE A 278 0.01 -34.19 -15.19
N GLU A 279 0.04 -34.76 -14.00
CA GLU A 279 -0.68 -34.26 -12.82
C GLU A 279 -0.28 -32.82 -12.47
N LYS A 280 1.01 -32.51 -12.56
CA LYS A 280 1.51 -31.14 -12.35
C LYS A 280 0.90 -30.13 -13.33
N TYR A 281 0.83 -30.46 -14.62
CA TYR A 281 0.24 -29.58 -15.62
C TYR A 281 -1.28 -29.53 -15.50
N SER A 282 -1.94 -30.64 -15.21
CA SER A 282 -3.38 -30.71 -14.99
C SER A 282 -3.83 -29.83 -13.82
N ILE A 283 -3.12 -29.84 -12.69
CA ILE A 283 -3.39 -28.94 -11.55
C ILE A 283 -3.26 -27.47 -11.99
N ARG A 284 -2.21 -27.13 -12.73
CA ARG A 284 -1.99 -25.75 -13.19
C ARG A 284 -3.08 -25.29 -14.16
N ILE A 285 -3.45 -26.14 -15.12
CA ILE A 285 -4.51 -25.85 -16.07
C ILE A 285 -5.84 -25.67 -15.33
N PHE A 286 -6.18 -26.57 -14.41
CA PHE A 286 -7.41 -26.49 -13.61
C PHE A 286 -7.56 -25.15 -12.87
N PHE A 287 -6.53 -24.71 -12.13
CA PHE A 287 -6.58 -23.43 -11.43
C PHE A 287 -6.58 -22.23 -12.38
N THR A 288 -5.86 -22.29 -13.50
CA THR A 288 -5.93 -21.25 -14.54
C THR A 288 -7.33 -21.17 -15.14
N SER A 289 -7.97 -22.31 -15.40
CA SER A 289 -9.35 -22.37 -15.90
C SER A 289 -10.35 -21.81 -14.89
N ILE A 290 -10.16 -22.01 -13.58
CA ILE A 290 -10.98 -21.36 -12.55
C ILE A 290 -10.85 -19.84 -12.62
N ILE A 291 -9.62 -19.32 -12.73
CA ILE A 291 -9.39 -17.87 -12.78
C ILE A 291 -10.00 -17.26 -14.05
N ILE A 292 -9.79 -17.90 -15.21
CA ILE A 292 -10.38 -17.46 -16.49
C ILE A 292 -11.90 -17.57 -16.43
N GLY A 293 -12.44 -18.67 -15.89
CA GLY A 293 -13.88 -18.87 -15.73
C GLY A 293 -14.51 -17.82 -14.81
N ALA A 294 -13.87 -17.52 -13.67
CA ALA A 294 -14.32 -16.47 -12.77
C ALA A 294 -14.29 -15.09 -13.43
N PHE A 295 -13.27 -14.80 -14.23
CA PHE A 295 -13.20 -13.57 -15.02
C PHE A 295 -14.35 -13.49 -16.03
N ILE A 296 -14.59 -14.54 -16.82
CA ILE A 296 -15.70 -14.59 -17.78
C ILE A 296 -17.05 -14.41 -17.07
N VAL A 297 -17.29 -15.14 -15.98
CA VAL A 297 -18.52 -15.03 -15.20
C VAL A 297 -18.69 -13.63 -14.64
N PHE A 298 -17.63 -12.99 -14.11
CA PHE A 298 -17.70 -11.62 -13.61
C PHE A 298 -18.28 -10.66 -14.65
N PHE A 299 -17.82 -10.71 -15.92
CA PHE A 299 -18.35 -9.86 -17.00
C PHE A 299 -19.79 -10.16 -17.42
N THR A 300 -20.36 -11.29 -16.98
CA THR A 300 -21.80 -11.58 -17.18
C THR A 300 -22.68 -11.06 -16.05
N THR A 301 -22.09 -10.58 -14.95
CA THR A 301 -22.84 -10.07 -13.80
C THR A 301 -23.04 -8.56 -13.87
N SER A 302 -24.15 -8.07 -13.31
CA SER A 302 -24.42 -6.64 -13.12
C SER A 302 -23.37 -5.92 -12.27
N LEU A 303 -22.60 -6.66 -11.47
CA LEU A 303 -21.47 -6.12 -10.73
C LEU A 303 -20.42 -5.56 -11.67
N SER A 304 -20.10 -6.27 -12.77
CA SER A 304 -19.13 -5.79 -13.76
C SER A 304 -19.53 -4.44 -14.34
N ASP A 305 -20.80 -4.26 -14.70
CA ASP A 305 -21.29 -2.99 -15.25
C ASP A 305 -21.12 -1.82 -14.28
N SER A 306 -21.41 -2.06 -12.98
CA SER A 306 -21.21 -1.05 -11.95
C SER A 306 -19.72 -0.68 -11.78
N PHE A 307 -18.82 -1.67 -11.72
CA PHE A 307 -17.38 -1.45 -11.59
C PHE A 307 -16.79 -0.73 -12.81
N ILE A 308 -17.19 -1.11 -14.02
CA ILE A 308 -16.73 -0.49 -15.27
C ILE A 308 -17.22 0.96 -15.35
N LYS A 309 -18.48 1.20 -15.01
CA LYS A 309 -19.05 2.56 -15.00
C LYS A 309 -18.38 3.45 -13.94
N GLU A 310 -18.13 2.92 -12.75
CA GLU A 310 -17.41 3.66 -11.72
C GLU A 310 -15.99 3.99 -12.17
N ALA A 311 -15.25 2.99 -12.70
CA ALA A 311 -13.90 3.21 -13.21
C ALA A 311 -13.85 4.23 -14.35
N SER A 312 -14.83 4.21 -15.26
CA SER A 312 -14.91 5.16 -16.37
C SER A 312 -15.24 6.58 -15.90
N VAL A 313 -16.15 6.73 -14.93
CA VAL A 313 -16.47 8.03 -14.32
C VAL A 313 -15.26 8.59 -13.58
N ILE A 314 -14.56 7.78 -12.79
CA ILE A 314 -13.34 8.19 -12.07
C ILE A 314 -12.26 8.61 -13.06
N ASN A 315 -12.03 7.81 -14.10
CA ASN A 315 -11.02 8.12 -15.12
C ASN A 315 -11.38 9.40 -15.89
N LEU A 316 -12.66 9.59 -16.23
CA LEU A 316 -13.16 10.80 -16.89
C LEU A 316 -13.02 12.04 -16.00
N ASP A 317 -13.38 11.96 -14.72
CA ASP A 317 -13.18 13.07 -13.77
C ASP A 317 -11.68 13.42 -13.67
N MET A 318 -10.81 12.43 -13.48
CA MET A 318 -9.37 12.67 -13.39
C MET A 318 -8.74 13.21 -14.68
N SER A 319 -9.28 12.88 -15.85
CA SER A 319 -8.78 13.37 -17.13
C SER A 319 -9.29 14.77 -17.47
N THR A 320 -10.53 15.13 -17.09
CA THR A 320 -11.18 16.39 -17.51
C THR A 320 -11.14 17.49 -16.45
N ASN A 321 -11.19 17.15 -15.17
CA ASN A 321 -11.37 18.11 -14.10
C ASN A 321 -10.09 18.94 -13.86
N LYS A 322 -10.10 20.22 -14.27
CA LYS A 322 -8.93 21.13 -14.22
C LYS A 322 -8.42 21.40 -12.80
N THR A 323 -9.25 21.18 -11.77
CA THR A 323 -8.91 21.44 -10.36
C THR A 323 -7.77 20.57 -9.86
N TYR A 324 -7.54 19.39 -10.45
CA TYR A 324 -6.45 18.49 -10.04
C TYR A 324 -5.06 18.87 -10.60
N GLY A 325 -4.97 19.97 -11.37
CA GLY A 325 -3.73 20.45 -12.00
C GLY A 325 -3.33 19.67 -13.25
N ASP A 326 -2.26 20.12 -13.90
CA ASP A 326 -1.93 19.74 -15.29
C ASP A 326 -1.11 18.45 -15.42
N LYS A 327 -0.68 17.84 -14.31
CA LYS A 327 0.26 16.70 -14.31
C LYS A 327 -0.48 15.37 -14.49
N ARG A 328 -0.80 15.06 -15.75
CA ARG A 328 -1.54 13.86 -16.19
C ARG A 328 -0.76 13.08 -17.23
N TYR A 329 -1.08 11.80 -17.37
CA TYR A 329 -0.72 11.01 -18.55
C TYR A 329 -1.99 10.49 -19.23
N SER A 330 -1.90 10.22 -20.53
CA SER A 330 -3.01 9.61 -21.27
C SER A 330 -2.65 8.20 -21.68
N LEU A 331 -3.63 7.30 -21.58
CA LEU A 331 -3.58 5.95 -22.15
C LEU A 331 -4.13 5.91 -23.59
N GLY A 332 -4.57 7.05 -24.13
CA GLY A 332 -5.31 7.13 -25.39
C GLY A 332 -6.81 6.95 -25.19
N GLU A 333 -7.54 6.67 -26.27
CA GLU A 333 -8.94 6.26 -26.19
C GLU A 333 -9.03 4.87 -25.56
N VAL A 334 -9.59 4.81 -24.36
CA VAL A 334 -9.75 3.55 -23.62
C VAL A 334 -11.14 3.01 -23.91
N ASP A 335 -11.20 1.90 -24.63
CA ASP A 335 -12.41 1.09 -24.74
C ASP A 335 -12.60 0.27 -23.44
N TYR A 336 -13.74 0.48 -22.78
CA TYR A 336 -14.12 -0.20 -21.55
C TYR A 336 -14.78 -1.56 -21.79
N SER A 337 -14.83 -2.05 -23.03
CA SER A 337 -15.19 -3.43 -23.33
C SER A 337 -14.19 -4.43 -22.71
N PRO A 338 -14.56 -5.68 -22.45
CA PRO A 338 -13.64 -6.68 -21.90
C PRO A 338 -12.37 -6.85 -22.75
N ILE A 339 -12.51 -6.76 -24.07
CA ILE A 339 -11.39 -6.85 -25.02
C ILE A 339 -10.53 -5.58 -24.95
N GLY A 340 -11.16 -4.39 -24.91
CA GLY A 340 -10.48 -3.11 -24.75
C GLY A 340 -9.66 -3.02 -23.46
N MET A 341 -10.23 -3.49 -22.34
CA MET A 341 -9.55 -3.56 -21.04
C MET A 341 -8.31 -4.46 -21.06
N VAL A 342 -8.38 -5.61 -21.75
CA VAL A 342 -7.23 -6.51 -21.93
C VAL A 342 -6.19 -5.90 -22.87
N ALA A 343 -6.62 -5.24 -23.95
CA ALA A 343 -5.73 -4.55 -24.88
C ALA A 343 -4.99 -3.36 -24.21
N ALA A 344 -5.63 -2.68 -23.26
CA ALA A 344 -5.03 -1.60 -22.48
C ALA A 344 -4.04 -2.09 -21.41
N ALA A 345 -4.00 -3.40 -21.12
CA ALA A 345 -3.21 -3.93 -20.01
C ALA A 345 -1.70 -3.69 -20.13
N PRO A 346 -1.03 -3.92 -21.27
CA PRO A 346 0.42 -3.70 -21.38
C PRO A 346 0.83 -2.26 -21.07
N MET A 347 0.13 -1.28 -21.65
CA MET A 347 0.43 0.14 -21.43
C MET A 347 0.10 0.58 -20.00
N SER A 348 -1.00 0.07 -19.43
CA SER A 348 -1.38 0.36 -18.04
C SER A 348 -0.38 -0.23 -17.04
N ILE A 349 0.10 -1.46 -17.24
CA ILE A 349 1.13 -2.07 -16.38
C ILE A 349 2.44 -1.30 -16.46
N LEU A 350 2.87 -0.89 -17.66
CA LEU A 350 4.07 -0.08 -17.84
C LEU A 350 3.96 1.28 -17.15
N ALA A 351 2.80 1.94 -17.26
CA ALA A 351 2.52 3.18 -16.53
C ALA A 351 2.56 2.93 -15.02
N GLY A 352 1.85 1.90 -14.55
CA GLY A 352 1.78 1.48 -13.14
C GLY A 352 3.13 1.20 -12.50
N PHE A 353 4.09 0.65 -13.24
CA PHE A 353 5.44 0.39 -12.72
C PHE A 353 6.38 1.58 -12.86
N TYR A 354 6.48 2.17 -14.05
CA TYR A 354 7.60 3.03 -14.41
C TYR A 354 7.27 4.51 -14.55
N ARG A 355 5.99 4.90 -14.57
CA ARG A 355 5.62 6.32 -14.60
C ARG A 355 5.44 6.90 -13.19
N PRO A 356 5.70 8.20 -12.95
CA PRO A 356 6.26 9.15 -13.91
C PRO A 356 7.73 8.84 -14.24
N TYR A 357 8.11 9.06 -15.50
CA TYR A 357 9.51 9.06 -15.89
C TYR A 357 10.22 10.31 -15.36
N ILE A 358 11.55 10.31 -15.32
CA ILE A 358 12.32 11.42 -14.74
C ILE A 358 12.05 12.77 -15.44
N TRP A 359 11.79 12.76 -16.75
CA TRP A 359 11.41 13.96 -17.51
C TRP A 359 9.94 14.39 -17.31
N GLU A 360 9.05 13.47 -16.92
CA GLU A 360 7.66 13.80 -16.53
C GLU A 360 7.60 14.33 -15.07
N ALA A 361 8.62 14.00 -14.28
CA ALA A 361 8.72 14.27 -12.84
C ALA A 361 9.56 15.50 -12.47
N LEU A 362 9.78 16.45 -13.39
CA LEU A 362 10.66 17.61 -13.20
C LEU A 362 10.13 18.68 -12.23
N ASN A 363 9.26 18.32 -11.28
CA ASN A 363 8.81 19.19 -10.19
C ASN A 363 9.28 18.65 -8.83
N VAL A 364 9.36 19.54 -7.84
CA VAL A 364 9.85 19.21 -6.49
C VAL A 364 9.04 18.07 -5.87
N SER A 365 7.73 18.02 -6.13
CA SER A 365 6.83 17.01 -5.57
C SER A 365 6.97 15.61 -6.17
N LEU A 366 7.45 15.45 -7.41
CA LEU A 366 7.54 14.14 -8.09
C LEU A 366 8.96 13.69 -8.40
N ILE A 367 9.99 14.54 -8.25
CA ILE A 367 11.37 14.21 -8.67
C ILE A 367 11.91 12.92 -8.01
N LEU A 368 11.57 12.69 -6.73
CA LEU A 368 11.92 11.47 -6.03
C LEU A 368 11.25 10.23 -6.65
N ASN A 369 10.02 10.36 -7.15
CA ASN A 369 9.34 9.31 -7.90
C ASN A 369 9.99 9.07 -9.27
N GLY A 370 10.47 10.11 -9.94
CA GLY A 370 11.23 9.98 -11.18
C GLY A 370 12.54 9.21 -10.99
N ILE A 371 13.28 9.50 -9.92
CA ILE A 371 14.50 8.77 -9.54
C ILE A 371 14.18 7.30 -9.21
N GLU A 372 13.11 7.07 -8.43
CA GLU A 372 12.63 5.72 -8.11
C GLU A 372 12.30 4.92 -9.38
N SER A 373 11.61 5.53 -10.35
CA SER A 373 11.32 4.92 -11.65
C SER A 373 12.60 4.57 -12.43
N VAL A 374 13.63 5.42 -12.43
CA VAL A 374 14.94 5.13 -13.07
C VAL A 374 15.62 3.93 -12.40
N VAL A 375 15.59 3.86 -11.07
CA VAL A 375 16.14 2.72 -10.33
C VAL A 375 15.38 1.43 -10.64
N LEU A 376 14.05 1.49 -10.75
CA LEU A 376 13.23 0.34 -11.15
C LEU A 376 13.54 -0.10 -12.58
N LEU A 377 13.65 0.84 -13.53
CA LEU A 377 14.05 0.55 -14.91
C LEU A 377 15.43 -0.09 -14.97
N TYR A 378 16.39 0.39 -14.18
CA TYR A 378 17.71 -0.22 -14.06
C TYR A 378 17.62 -1.68 -13.56
N PHE A 379 16.84 -1.95 -12.52
CA PHE A 379 16.65 -3.33 -12.03
C PHE A 379 15.94 -4.22 -13.05
N THR A 380 14.96 -3.69 -13.78
CA THR A 380 14.29 -4.39 -14.88
C THR A 380 15.27 -4.72 -15.99
N PHE A 381 16.06 -3.75 -16.45
CA PHE A 381 17.08 -3.97 -17.47
C PHE A 381 18.09 -5.04 -17.03
N ARG A 382 18.60 -4.94 -15.80
CA ARG A 382 19.54 -5.92 -15.23
C ARG A 382 18.91 -7.29 -14.98
N PHE A 383 17.58 -7.36 -14.85
CA PHE A 383 16.84 -8.62 -14.81
C PHE A 383 16.91 -9.33 -16.16
N PHE A 384 16.60 -8.62 -17.25
CA PHE A 384 16.52 -9.17 -18.60
C PHE A 384 17.89 -9.41 -19.27
N VAL A 385 18.86 -8.52 -19.06
CA VAL A 385 20.19 -8.60 -19.72
C VAL A 385 21.13 -9.64 -19.07
N SER A 386 20.76 -10.16 -17.90
CA SER A 386 21.56 -11.18 -17.25
C SER A 386 21.60 -12.49 -18.07
N ARG A 387 22.80 -13.06 -18.24
CA ARG A 387 23.01 -14.38 -18.91
C ARG A 387 22.22 -15.54 -18.28
N LYS A 388 21.65 -15.32 -17.09
CA LYS A 388 20.93 -16.31 -16.28
C LYS A 388 19.39 -16.07 -16.24
N ILE A 389 18.81 -15.33 -17.19
CA ILE A 389 17.36 -15.03 -17.22
C ILE A 389 16.48 -16.30 -17.09
N GLY A 390 16.82 -17.38 -17.79
CA GLY A 390 16.10 -18.65 -17.70
C GLY A 390 16.12 -19.25 -16.28
N GLN A 391 17.23 -19.10 -15.55
CA GLN A 391 17.35 -19.55 -14.17
C GLN A 391 16.50 -18.69 -13.22
N ARG A 392 16.44 -17.36 -13.45
CA ARG A 392 15.60 -16.44 -12.68
C ARG A 392 14.11 -16.73 -12.87
N ILE A 393 13.67 -16.92 -14.11
CA ILE A 393 12.28 -17.32 -14.41
C ILE A 393 11.95 -18.67 -13.78
N LYS A 394 12.85 -19.66 -13.86
CA LYS A 394 12.68 -20.96 -13.21
C LYS A 394 12.54 -20.83 -11.69
N ARG A 395 13.30 -19.93 -11.05
CA ARG A 395 13.22 -19.64 -9.61
C ARG A 395 11.87 -19.03 -9.24
N ILE A 396 11.41 -18.01 -9.96
CA ILE A 396 10.08 -17.41 -9.73
C ILE A 396 9.02 -18.51 -9.78
N ARG A 397 9.03 -19.34 -10.84
CA ARG A 397 8.07 -20.46 -11.01
C ARG A 397 8.20 -21.59 -9.98
N LYS A 398 9.28 -21.62 -9.18
CA LYS A 398 9.52 -22.62 -8.13
C LYS A 398 9.06 -22.15 -6.76
N HIS A 399 8.90 -20.85 -6.51
CA HIS A 399 8.51 -20.35 -5.18
C HIS A 399 7.11 -19.74 -5.22
N GLU A 400 6.20 -20.31 -4.43
CA GLU A 400 4.81 -19.86 -4.31
C GLU A 400 4.71 -18.37 -3.95
N PHE A 401 5.58 -17.88 -3.06
CA PHE A 401 5.64 -16.46 -2.72
C PHE A 401 6.05 -15.59 -3.92
N LEU A 402 7.02 -16.00 -4.74
CA LEU A 402 7.45 -15.23 -5.90
C LEU A 402 6.39 -15.20 -7.00
N ILE A 403 5.65 -16.30 -7.16
CA ILE A 403 4.50 -16.36 -8.08
C ILE A 403 3.40 -15.41 -7.60
N PHE A 404 3.07 -15.48 -6.31
CA PHE A 404 2.13 -14.53 -5.70
C PHE A 404 2.58 -13.09 -5.96
N ALA A 405 3.82 -12.75 -5.57
CA ALA A 405 4.36 -11.41 -5.70
C ALA A 405 4.30 -10.91 -7.15
N PHE A 406 4.60 -11.78 -8.13
CA PHE A 406 4.58 -11.44 -9.55
C PHE A 406 3.18 -11.08 -10.04
N PHE A 407 2.21 -11.97 -9.85
CA PHE A 407 0.84 -11.71 -10.29
C PHE A 407 0.21 -10.57 -9.49
N PHE A 408 0.47 -10.48 -8.18
CA PHE A 408 0.02 -9.38 -7.34
C PHE A 408 0.54 -8.04 -7.86
N ALA A 409 1.83 -7.97 -8.18
CA ALA A 409 2.43 -6.75 -8.70
C ALA A 409 1.89 -6.35 -10.07
N VAL A 410 1.75 -7.31 -10.99
CA VAL A 410 1.23 -7.05 -12.33
C VAL A 410 -0.23 -6.60 -12.29
N ILE A 411 -1.08 -7.27 -11.51
CA ILE A 411 -2.51 -6.94 -11.43
C ILE A 411 -2.72 -5.58 -10.76
N LEU A 412 -2.02 -5.28 -9.66
CA LEU A 412 -2.18 -3.98 -9.01
C LEU A 412 -1.56 -2.84 -9.83
N ALA A 413 -0.46 -3.07 -10.54
CA ALA A 413 0.08 -2.07 -11.45
C ALA A 413 -0.84 -1.82 -12.64
N TYR A 414 -1.53 -2.85 -13.14
CA TYR A 414 -2.60 -2.68 -14.12
C TYR A 414 -3.70 -1.77 -13.56
N PHE A 415 -4.28 -2.08 -12.39
CA PHE A 415 -5.33 -1.25 -11.80
C PHE A 415 -4.88 0.18 -11.52
N ALA A 416 -3.69 0.35 -10.92
CA ALA A 416 -3.13 1.67 -10.65
C ALA A 416 -2.94 2.45 -11.96
N GLY A 417 -2.37 1.82 -12.99
CA GLY A 417 -2.11 2.46 -14.28
C GLY A 417 -3.36 2.76 -15.10
N PHE A 418 -4.36 1.88 -15.05
CA PHE A 418 -5.61 1.98 -15.81
C PHE A 418 -6.56 3.04 -15.23
N THR A 419 -6.66 3.10 -13.90
CA THR A 419 -7.60 4.01 -13.22
C THR A 419 -6.99 5.37 -12.92
N SER A 420 -5.71 5.42 -12.57
CA SER A 420 -5.05 6.68 -12.22
C SER A 420 -4.66 7.40 -13.51
N ILE A 421 -5.13 8.62 -13.73
CA ILE A 421 -4.65 9.47 -14.83
C ILE A 421 -3.69 10.55 -14.29
N LEU A 422 -3.84 10.88 -13.01
CA LEU A 422 -3.03 11.85 -12.29
C LEU A 422 -1.76 11.19 -11.73
N PHE A 423 -0.60 11.80 -11.96
CA PHE A 423 0.67 11.25 -11.45
C PHE A 423 0.69 11.14 -9.93
N GLY A 424 0.10 12.10 -9.21
CA GLY A 424 0.00 12.07 -7.74
C GLY A 424 -0.81 10.87 -7.22
N VAL A 425 -1.87 10.48 -7.92
CA VAL A 425 -2.68 9.30 -7.58
C VAL A 425 -1.93 8.02 -7.95
N LEU A 426 -1.32 7.99 -9.13
CA LEU A 426 -0.54 6.85 -9.62
C LEU A 426 0.58 6.48 -8.65
N VAL A 427 1.38 7.45 -8.20
CA VAL A 427 2.51 7.18 -7.29
C VAL A 427 2.05 6.64 -5.93
N ARG A 428 0.88 7.06 -5.45
CA ARG A 428 0.25 6.53 -4.23
C ARG A 428 -0.23 5.10 -4.43
N PHE A 429 -0.94 4.83 -5.53
CA PHE A 429 -1.55 3.52 -5.78
C PHE A 429 -0.51 2.44 -6.09
N LYS A 430 0.60 2.80 -6.74
CA LYS A 430 1.70 1.86 -7.00
C LYS A 430 2.60 1.60 -5.78
N ALA A 431 2.67 2.53 -4.82
CA ALA A 431 3.62 2.45 -3.70
C ALA A 431 3.52 1.12 -2.89
N PRO A 432 2.33 0.59 -2.54
CA PRO A 432 2.20 -0.72 -1.87
C PRO A 432 2.72 -1.90 -2.68
N VAL A 433 2.82 -1.75 -4.00
CA VAL A 433 3.21 -2.81 -4.95
C VAL A 433 4.72 -2.91 -5.10
N LEU A 434 5.42 -1.78 -5.00
CA LEU A 434 6.85 -1.69 -5.28
C LEU A 434 7.72 -2.69 -4.51
N PRO A 435 7.48 -2.98 -3.21
CA PRO A 435 8.26 -4.00 -2.51
C PRO A 435 8.25 -5.35 -3.22
N PHE A 436 7.07 -5.79 -3.68
CA PHE A 436 6.89 -7.06 -4.37
C PHE A 436 7.61 -7.07 -5.73
N LEU A 437 7.51 -5.98 -6.48
CA LEU A 437 8.22 -5.82 -7.74
C LEU A 437 9.75 -5.87 -7.54
N VAL A 438 10.28 -5.09 -6.59
CA VAL A 438 11.72 -5.04 -6.34
C VAL A 438 12.21 -6.40 -5.81
N ILE A 439 11.46 -7.11 -4.98
CA ILE A 439 11.78 -8.48 -4.56
C ILE A 439 11.95 -9.40 -5.77
N ILE A 440 11.05 -9.34 -6.76
CA ILE A 440 11.14 -10.17 -7.97
C ILE A 440 12.38 -9.81 -8.78
N LEU A 441 12.56 -8.53 -9.08
CA LEU A 441 13.66 -8.03 -9.91
C LEU A 441 15.03 -8.26 -9.27
N THR A 442 15.09 -8.27 -7.93
CA THR A 442 16.32 -8.46 -7.16
C THR A 442 16.53 -9.88 -6.67
N SER A 443 15.73 -10.86 -7.12
CA SER A 443 15.89 -12.27 -6.74
C SER A 443 17.16 -12.90 -7.35
N TYR A 444 18.32 -12.50 -6.84
CA TYR A 444 19.64 -13.00 -7.21
C TYR A 444 19.96 -14.27 -6.42
N TYR A 445 20.58 -15.23 -7.10
CA TYR A 445 21.13 -16.40 -6.45
C TYR A 445 22.50 -16.06 -5.85
N MET A 446 22.76 -16.42 -4.59
CA MET A 446 24.07 -16.19 -3.96
C MET A 446 25.23 -16.85 -4.72
N GLU A 447 25.00 -17.86 -5.57
CA GLU A 447 26.03 -18.42 -6.45
C GLU A 447 26.53 -17.44 -7.52
N GLU A 448 25.78 -16.39 -7.94
CA GLU A 448 26.34 -15.39 -8.87
C GLU A 448 27.53 -14.64 -8.25
N ARG A 449 27.58 -14.47 -6.92
CA ARG A 449 28.74 -13.92 -6.20
C ARG A 449 29.88 -14.93 -6.07
N LEU A 450 29.56 -16.21 -5.82
CA LEU A 450 30.56 -17.27 -5.69
C LEU A 450 31.23 -17.60 -7.03
N ASP A 451 30.47 -17.62 -8.13
CA ASP A 451 30.96 -17.78 -9.50
C ASP A 451 31.83 -16.60 -9.95
N THR A 452 31.48 -15.37 -9.57
CA THR A 452 32.29 -14.18 -9.90
C THR A 452 33.54 -14.07 -9.04
N SER A 453 33.53 -14.56 -7.79
CA SER A 453 34.75 -14.67 -6.99
C SER A 453 35.67 -15.79 -7.46
N SER A 454 35.12 -16.95 -7.86
CA SER A 454 35.93 -18.07 -8.36
C SER A 454 36.52 -17.77 -9.75
N SER A 455 35.76 -17.13 -10.64
CA SER A 455 36.27 -16.68 -11.95
C SER A 455 37.24 -15.50 -11.89
N ARG A 456 37.23 -14.72 -10.79
CA ARG A 456 38.26 -13.70 -10.48
C ARG A 456 39.49 -14.27 -9.77
N GLN A 457 39.39 -15.43 -9.13
CA GLN A 457 40.53 -16.16 -8.54
C GLN A 457 41.20 -17.09 -9.54
N ALA A 458 40.48 -17.51 -10.59
CA ALA A 458 40.99 -18.35 -11.69
C ALA A 458 41.55 -17.54 -12.88
N ARG A 459 41.56 -16.21 -12.79
CA ARG A 459 42.27 -15.28 -13.67
C ARG A 459 43.33 -14.58 -12.84
#